data_AF-A0A527H1K1-F1
#
_entry.id   AF-A0A527H1K1-F1
#
_cell.length_a   1.000
_cell.length_b   1.000
_cell.length_c   1.000
_cell.angle_alpha   90.00
_cell.angle_beta   90.00
_cell.angle_gamma   90.00
#
_symmetry.space_group_name_H-M   'P 1'
#
loop_
_entity.id
_entity.type
_entity.pdbx_description
1 polymer ?
#
loop_
_entity_poly.entity_id
_entity_poly.type
_entity_poly.pdbx_seq_one_letter_code
_entity_poly.pdbx_strand_id
1 'polypeptide(L)' 'MTGRANSIIIVGGGASGVVLAAHLLKSPNPDLRVTLIERRPHFGQGIAYSTLLSAHVLNVSAAGMSAYA' A
#
# COMPACT_ATOMS: atom_id res chain seq x y z
N MET A 1 0.56 30.05 14.11
CA MET A 1 -0.11 28.82 13.66
C MET A 1 0.59 28.30 12.41
N THR A 2 1.32 27.19 12.51
CA THR A 2 1.46 26.15 11.46
C THR A 2 2.40 25.09 12.03
N GLY A 3 1.87 24.15 12.83
CA GLY A 3 2.55 22.89 13.05
C GLY A 3 2.65 22.19 11.69
N ARG A 4 3.83 21.68 11.33
CA ARG A 4 3.99 20.89 10.10
C ARG A 4 2.94 19.79 10.10
N ALA A 5 2.16 19.70 9.03
CA ALA A 5 1.18 18.63 8.87
C ALA A 5 1.93 17.29 8.86
N ASN A 6 1.76 16.48 9.89
CA ASN A 6 2.20 15.08 9.93
C ASN A 6 1.26 14.21 9.09
N SER A 7 0.96 14.65 7.87
CA SER A 7 0.04 13.97 6.97
C SER A 7 0.77 13.50 5.72
N ILE A 8 0.60 12.22 5.39
CA ILE A 8 1.13 11.59 4.20
C ILE A 8 -0.04 11.12 3.36
N ILE A 9 -0.08 11.55 2.10
CA ILE A 9 -1.05 11.06 1.11
C ILE A 9 -0.32 10.10 0.16
N ILE A 10 -0.86 8.89 0.02
CA ILE A 10 -0.37 7.86 -0.89
C ILE A 10 -1.38 7.71 -2.02
N VAL A 11 -0.95 7.95 -3.25
CA VAL A 11 -1.79 7.78 -4.45
C VAL A 11 -1.44 6.45 -5.11
N GLY A 12 -2.41 5.55 -5.16
CA GLY A 12 -2.26 4.17 -5.60
C GLY A 12 -2.32 3.22 -4.41
N GLY A 13 -3.43 2.51 -4.28
CA GLY A 13 -3.67 1.51 -3.24
C GLY A 13 -3.45 0.08 -3.70
N GLY A 14 -2.53 -0.14 -4.64
CA GLY A 14 -1.99 -1.47 -4.92
C GLY A 14 -1.05 -1.96 -3.81
N ALA A 15 -0.38 -3.09 -4.03
CA ALA A 15 0.38 -3.79 -2.99
C ALA A 15 1.41 -2.88 -2.32
N SER A 16 2.20 -2.16 -3.12
CA SER A 16 3.21 -1.23 -2.62
C SER A 16 2.62 -0.10 -1.77
N GLY A 17 1.48 0.46 -2.16
CA GLY A 17 0.84 1.55 -1.41
C GLY A 17 0.27 1.08 -0.07
N VAL A 18 -0.35 -0.11 -0.04
CA VAL A 18 -0.85 -0.72 1.19
C VAL A 18 0.30 -1.10 2.13
N VAL A 19 1.36 -1.72 1.60
CA VAL A 19 2.56 -2.07 2.37
C VAL A 19 3.22 -0.83 2.97
N LEU A 20 3.39 0.23 2.19
CA LEU A 20 3.93 1.49 2.66
C LEU A 20 3.05 2.10 3.76
N ALA A 21 1.73 2.13 3.56
CA ALA A 21 0.80 2.63 4.57
C ALA A 21 0.92 1.84 5.88
N ALA A 22 0.98 0.50 5.80
CA ALA A 22 1.16 -0.35 6.97
C ALA A 22 2.48 -0.03 7.72
N HIS A 23 3.59 0.14 7.00
CA HIS A 23 4.87 0.51 7.62
C HIS A 23 4.84 1.89 8.27
N LEU A 24 4.21 2.88 7.65
CA LEU A 24 4.07 4.21 8.23
C LEU A 24 3.24 4.17 9.51
N LEU A 25 2.19 3.35 9.56
CA LEU A 25 1.34 3.19 10.74
C LEU A 25 2.03 2.49 11.93
N LYS A 26 3.22 1.90 11.75
CA LYS A 26 4.08 1.45 12.86
C LYS A 26 4.77 2.59 13.60
N SER A 27 4.74 3.81 13.06
CA SER A 27 5.35 4.98 13.72
C SER A 27 4.75 5.19 15.11
N PRO A 28 5.57 5.47 16.13
CA PRO A 28 5.06 5.82 17.46
C PRO A 28 4.44 7.22 17.52
N ASN A 29 4.48 7.99 16.42
CA ASN A 29 3.96 9.34 16.35
C ASN A 29 2.41 9.35 16.32
N PRO A 30 1.74 9.81 17.40
CA PRO A 30 0.28 9.79 17.48
C PRO A 30 -0.39 10.79 16.52
N ASP A 31 0.37 11.75 16.00
CA ASP A 31 -0.13 12.79 15.09
C ASP A 31 0.04 12.40 13.62
N LEU A 32 0.66 11.26 13.32
CA LEU A 32 0.79 10.78 11.95
C LEU A 32 -0.59 10.41 11.39
N ARG A 33 -0.90 10.96 10.21
CA ARG A 33 -2.12 10.66 9.45
C ARG A 33 -1.73 10.19 8.06
N VAL A 34 -2.10 8.96 7.71
CA VAL A 34 -1.87 8.40 6.37
C VAL A 34 -3.20 8.33 5.63
N THR A 35 -3.30 8.98 4.48
CA THR A 35 -4.45 8.89 3.58
C THR A 35 -4.04 8.06 2.37
N LEU A 36 -4.72 6.94 2.11
CA LEU A 36 -4.47 6.08 0.96
C LEU A 36 -5.61 6.22 -0.04
N ILE A 37 -5.27 6.55 -1.29
CA ILE A 37 -6.23 6.77 -2.38
C ILE A 37 -6.08 5.67 -3.42
N GLU A 38 -7.17 4.95 -3.70
CA GLU A 38 -7.25 3.97 -4.79
C GLU A 38 -8.49 4.24 -5.63
N ARG A 39 -8.33 4.15 -6.95
CA ARG A 39 -9.44 4.33 -7.89
C ARG A 39 -10.32 3.09 -7.97
N ARG A 40 -9.76 1.91 -7.77
CA ARG A 40 -10.47 0.62 -7.78
C ARG A 40 -11.27 0.39 -6.50
N PRO A 41 -12.26 -0.51 -6.52
CA PRO A 41 -13.06 -0.84 -5.34
C PRO A 41 -12.26 -1.58 -4.25
N HIS A 42 -11.09 -2.12 -4.56
CA HIS A 42 -10.28 -2.92 -3.63
C HIS A 42 -8.84 -2.39 -3.54
N PHE A 43 -8.33 -2.36 -2.31
CA PHE A 43 -6.92 -2.11 -2.01
C PHE A 43 -6.08 -3.40 -2.13
N GLY A 44 -4.77 -3.26 -2.19
CA GLY A 44 -3.78 -4.34 -2.16
C GLY A 44 -3.50 -4.95 -3.52
N GLN A 45 -4.51 -5.40 -4.26
CA GLN A 45 -4.24 -6.12 -5.50
C GLN A 45 -3.68 -5.23 -6.63
N GLY A 46 -4.12 -3.97 -6.70
CA GLY A 46 -3.67 -3.04 -7.73
C GLY A 46 -3.81 -3.62 -9.14
N ILE A 47 -2.89 -3.28 -10.05
CA ILE A 47 -2.85 -3.87 -11.41
C ILE A 47 -2.23 -5.28 -11.37
N ALA A 48 -1.14 -5.43 -10.62
CA ALA A 48 -0.30 -6.62 -10.67
C ALA A 48 -0.99 -7.91 -10.17
N TYR A 49 -1.95 -7.80 -9.25
CA TYR A 49 -2.56 -8.96 -8.58
C TYR A 49 -4.09 -9.05 -8.75
N SER A 50 -4.70 -8.23 -9.62
CA SER A 50 -6.17 -8.19 -9.79
C SER A 50 -6.71 -8.98 -10.99
N THR A 51 -5.81 -9.54 -11.80
CA THR A 51 -6.19 -10.39 -12.94
C THR A 51 -6.79 -11.71 -12.46
N LEU A 52 -7.88 -12.13 -13.11
CA LEU A 52 -8.49 -13.46 -12.91
C LEU A 52 -8.00 -14.49 -13.94
N LEU A 53 -7.22 -14.06 -14.93
CA LEU A 53 -6.66 -14.93 -15.95
C LEU A 53 -5.47 -15.71 -15.37
N SER A 54 -5.58 -17.04 -15.36
CA SER A 54 -4.54 -17.94 -14.85
C SER A 54 -3.21 -17.85 -15.60
N ALA A 55 -3.24 -17.39 -16.86
CA ALA A 55 -2.03 -17.15 -17.66
C ALA A 55 -1.22 -15.93 -17.22
N HIS A 56 -1.81 -15.01 -16.46
CA HIS A 56 -1.09 -13.84 -15.95
C HIS A 56 -0.36 -14.20 -14.64
N VAL A 57 0.86 -14.70 -14.81
CA VAL A 57 1.75 -15.10 -13.71
C VAL A 57 2.71 -13.97 -13.31
N LEU A 58 3.27 -14.09 -12.11
CA LEU A 58 4.31 -13.19 -11.61
C LEU A 58 5.68 -13.82 -11.81
N ASN A 59 6.71 -12.96 -11.87
CA ASN A 59 8.10 -13.39 -12.04
C ASN A 59 8.65 -14.17 -10.83
N VAL A 60 8.02 -14.00 -9.65
CA VAL A 60 8.43 -14.64 -8.41
C VAL A 60 7.23 -15.27 -7.71
N SER A 61 7.46 -16.39 -7.02
CA SER A 61 6.43 -17.01 -6.18
C SER A 61 6.12 -16.11 -4.98
N ALA A 62 4.92 -16.23 -4.42
CA ALA A 62 4.50 -15.44 -3.26
C ALA A 62 5.46 -15.63 -2.06
N ALA A 63 5.99 -16.83 -1.86
CA ALA A 63 6.96 -17.12 -0.79
C ALA A 63 8.32 -16.43 -0.99
N GLY A 64 8.66 -16.05 -2.22
CA GLY A 64 9.86 -15.27 -2.54
C GLY A 64 9.66 -13.76 -2.45
N MET A 65 8.44 -13.28 -2.18
CA MET A 65 8.16 -11.86 -2.01
C MET A 65 8.26 -11.44 -0.55
N SER A 66 8.73 -10.22 -0.32
CA SER A 66 8.62 -9.54 0.97
C SER A 66 7.51 -8.49 0.90
N ALA A 67 6.78 -8.32 1.99
CA ALA A 67 5.69 -7.35 2.06
C ALA A 67 5.65 -6.64 3.40
N TYR A 68 5.67 -7.38 4.51
CA TYR A 68 5.53 -6.76 5.81
C TYR A 68 6.21 -7.64 6.87
N ALA A 69 7.12 -7.03 7.64
CA ALA A 69 7.79 -7.60 8.80
C ALA A 69 7.73 -6.57 9.92
#